data_AF-A0A2D5WJR6-F1
#
_entry.id   AF-A0A2D5WJR6-F1
#
_cell.length_a   1.000
_cell.length_b   1.000
_cell.length_c   1.000
_cell.angle_alpha   90.00
_cell.angle_beta   90.00
_cell.angle_gamma   90.00
#
_symmetry.space_group_name_H-M   'P 1'
#
loop_
_entity.id
_entity.type
_entity.pdbx_description
1 polymer ?
#
loop_
_entity_poly.entity_id
_entity_poly.type
_entity_poly.pdbx_seq_one_letter_code
_entity_poly.pdbx_strand_id
1 'polypeptide(L)'
;MADSKPAIFLDRDGTLIVETGYLHEPKKVELIPGAGEALRKLTEEDFELFIATNQAGIGRGYYTEEQMHAVNERVAEEFAQFGVAFRKIHFAPEAPDQPSRNRKPSPQMLLDARDEFGINLAASYMVGDKVSDIECGWNAGVNCSVLVRTGYGRKHEPQLGQAAGPLAVINSVADLPDLALGQAK
;
A
#
# COMPACT_ATOMS: atom_id res chain seq x y z
N MET A 1 -7.70 -10.46 25.72
CA MET A 1 -8.01 -9.68 24.50
C MET A 1 -7.38 -10.45 23.37
N ALA A 2 -8.12 -10.81 22.33
CA ALA A 2 -7.56 -11.60 21.23
C ALA A 2 -6.32 -10.87 20.68
N ASP A 3 -5.23 -11.60 20.45
CA ASP A 3 -3.95 -11.06 20.00
C ASP A 3 -4.14 -10.37 18.64
N SER A 4 -4.32 -9.05 18.66
CA SER A 4 -4.49 -8.23 17.45
C SER A 4 -3.17 -8.19 16.68
N LYS A 5 -3.16 -8.72 15.44
CA LYS A 5 -1.95 -8.80 14.61
C LYS A 5 -1.59 -7.44 13.99
N PRO A 6 -0.30 -7.13 13.85
CA PRO A 6 0.13 -5.98 13.05
C PRO A 6 -0.09 -6.26 11.56
N ALA A 7 -0.23 -5.20 10.77
CA ALA A 7 -0.36 -5.29 9.33
C ALA A 7 0.56 -4.34 8.59
N ILE A 8 0.83 -4.67 7.33
CA ILE A 8 1.42 -3.77 6.35
C ILE A 8 0.36 -3.45 5.30
N PHE A 9 -0.02 -2.18 5.24
CA PHE A 9 -0.88 -1.64 4.20
C PHE A 9 -0.02 -1.07 3.09
N LEU A 10 -0.23 -1.53 1.86
CA LEU A 10 0.61 -1.22 0.71
C LEU A 10 -0.21 -0.51 -0.35
N ASP A 11 0.27 0.64 -0.84
CA ASP A 11 -0.18 1.11 -2.15
C ASP A 11 0.27 0.12 -3.24
N ARG A 12 -0.41 0.15 -4.39
CA ARG A 12 -0.15 -0.80 -5.48
C ARG A 12 0.85 -0.23 -6.47
N ASP A 13 0.41 0.76 -7.24
CA ASP A 13 1.18 1.36 -8.34
C ASP A 13 2.28 2.26 -7.77
N GLY A 14 3.53 2.02 -8.17
CA GLY A 14 4.70 2.74 -7.67
C GLY A 14 5.27 2.19 -6.36
N THR A 15 4.59 1.24 -5.71
CA THR A 15 5.05 0.61 -4.45
C THR A 15 5.28 -0.89 -4.61
N LEU A 16 4.25 -1.64 -5.02
CA LEU A 16 4.36 -3.08 -5.29
C LEU A 16 4.74 -3.35 -6.74
N ILE A 17 4.19 -2.56 -7.66
CA ILE A 17 4.39 -2.69 -9.10
C ILE A 17 4.87 -1.38 -9.72
N VAL A 18 5.46 -1.46 -10.90
CA VAL A 18 5.93 -0.28 -11.65
C VAL A 18 4.74 0.63 -11.98
N GLU A 19 4.84 1.90 -11.61
CA GLU A 19 3.87 2.94 -11.97
C GLU A 19 3.98 3.27 -13.47
N THR A 20 2.91 3.05 -14.22
CA THR A 20 2.84 3.26 -15.68
C THR A 20 1.72 4.20 -16.12
N GLY A 21 0.95 4.73 -15.17
CA GLY A 21 -0.22 5.58 -15.39
C GLY A 21 -1.44 4.76 -15.83
N TYR A 22 -2.45 4.69 -14.95
CA TYR A 22 -3.74 4.05 -15.24
C TYR A 22 -3.62 2.61 -15.76
N LEU A 23 -2.79 1.79 -15.12
CA LEU A 23 -2.60 0.39 -15.47
C LEU A 23 -3.93 -0.39 -15.38
N HIS A 24 -4.34 -0.97 -16.51
CA HIS A 24 -5.59 -1.72 -16.67
C HIS A 24 -5.43 -2.98 -17.53
N GLU A 25 -4.20 -3.32 -17.93
CA GLU A 25 -3.88 -4.52 -18.70
C GLU A 25 -3.03 -5.45 -17.82
N PRO A 26 -3.55 -6.62 -17.39
CA PRO A 26 -2.84 -7.52 -16.48
C PRO A 26 -1.44 -7.93 -16.98
N LYS A 27 -1.29 -8.13 -18.29
CA LYS A 27 0.00 -8.49 -18.92
C LYS A 27 1.11 -7.43 -18.79
N LYS A 28 0.77 -6.21 -18.36
CA LYS A 28 1.72 -5.10 -18.12
C LYS A 28 2.09 -4.95 -16.64
N VAL A 29 1.59 -5.83 -15.78
CA VAL A 29 2.03 -5.89 -14.37
C VAL A 29 3.51 -6.26 -14.35
N GLU A 30 4.31 -5.42 -13.70
CA GLU A 30 5.73 -5.64 -13.44
C GLU A 30 5.99 -5.33 -11.98
N LEU A 31 6.50 -6.30 -11.21
CA LEU A 31 6.81 -6.09 -9.80
C LEU A 31 7.99 -5.13 -9.63
N ILE A 32 7.96 -4.33 -8.56
CA ILE A 32 9.16 -3.62 -8.12
C ILE A 32 10.23 -4.66 -7.72
N PRO A 33 11.49 -4.50 -8.16
CA PRO A 33 12.56 -5.45 -7.82
C PRO A 33 12.70 -5.65 -6.30
N GLY A 34 12.70 -6.92 -5.87
CA GLY A 34 12.83 -7.32 -4.47
C GLY A 34 11.54 -7.23 -3.64
N ALA A 35 10.41 -6.81 -4.23
CA ALA A 35 9.15 -6.67 -3.49
C ALA A 35 8.62 -7.99 -2.97
N GLY A 36 8.65 -9.05 -3.79
CA GLY A 36 8.17 -10.38 -3.40
C GLY A 36 8.94 -10.95 -2.21
N GLU A 37 10.27 -10.93 -2.26
CA GLU A 37 11.12 -11.41 -1.18
C GLU A 37 10.99 -10.59 0.10
N ALA A 38 10.81 -9.26 -0.03
CA ALA A 38 10.62 -8.39 1.12
C ALA A 38 9.30 -8.68 1.83
N LEU A 39 8.19 -8.81 1.10
CA LEU A 39 6.90 -9.14 1.70
C LEU A 39 6.89 -10.55 2.31
N ARG A 40 7.57 -11.52 1.71
CA ARG A 40 7.74 -12.86 2.27
C ARG A 40 8.36 -12.83 3.67
N LYS A 41 9.44 -12.06 3.85
CA LYS A 41 10.08 -11.88 5.16
C LYS A 41 9.13 -11.29 6.21
N LEU A 42 8.28 -10.34 5.81
CA LEU A 42 7.31 -9.72 6.72
C LEU A 42 6.20 -10.71 7.12
N THR A 43 5.75 -11.57 6.20
CA THR A 43 4.76 -12.61 6.53
C THR A 43 5.31 -13.69 7.47
N GLU A 44 6.62 -13.98 7.40
CA GLU A 44 7.30 -14.90 8.33
C GLU A 44 7.33 -14.34 9.78
N GLU A 45 7.16 -13.03 9.93
CA GLU A 45 7.14 -12.29 11.21
C GLU A 45 5.72 -11.84 11.60
N ASP A 46 4.71 -12.63 11.20
CA ASP A 46 3.29 -12.49 11.58
C ASP A 46 2.56 -11.20 11.10
N PHE A 47 3.15 -10.42 10.20
CA PHE A 47 2.44 -9.30 9.57
C PHE A 47 1.36 -9.79 8.59
N GLU A 48 0.14 -9.28 8.73
CA GLU A 48 -0.89 -9.41 7.70
C GLU A 48 -0.69 -8.35 6.60
N LEU A 49 -0.88 -8.74 5.34
CA LEU A 49 -0.64 -7.85 4.21
C LEU A 49 -1.96 -7.42 3.56
N PHE A 50 -2.11 -6.12 3.33
CA PHE A 50 -3.27 -5.54 2.67
C PHE A 50 -2.81 -4.62 1.55
N ILE A 51 -3.55 -4.63 0.44
CA ILE A 51 -3.40 -3.57 -0.57
C ILE A 51 -4.47 -2.50 -0.29
N ALA A 52 -4.07 -1.24 -0.30
CA ALA A 52 -4.95 -0.09 -0.17
C ALA A 52 -4.64 0.92 -1.29
N THR A 53 -5.41 0.89 -2.38
CA THR A 53 -5.06 1.58 -3.63
C THR A 53 -6.12 2.58 -4.10
N ASN A 54 -5.68 3.76 -4.58
CA ASN A 54 -6.56 4.72 -5.23
C ASN A 54 -6.63 4.41 -6.75
N GLN A 55 -7.79 4.03 -7.27
CA GLN A 55 -8.01 3.61 -8.67
C GLN A 55 -8.87 4.63 -9.43
N ALA A 56 -8.40 5.89 -9.43
CA ALA A 56 -9.13 7.05 -10.00
C ALA A 56 -9.44 6.91 -11.51
N GLY A 57 -8.76 6.02 -12.22
CA GLY A 57 -9.04 5.78 -13.63
C GLY A 57 -10.44 5.22 -13.88
N ILE A 58 -11.05 4.55 -12.89
CA ILE A 58 -12.45 4.10 -12.96
C ILE A 58 -13.39 5.31 -12.97
N GLY A 59 -13.31 6.17 -11.96
CA GLY A 59 -14.15 7.38 -11.86
C GLY A 59 -13.93 8.38 -13.00
N ARG A 60 -12.78 8.32 -13.67
CA ARG A 60 -12.45 9.10 -14.88
C ARG A 60 -12.89 8.43 -16.20
N GLY A 61 -13.33 7.17 -16.17
CA GLY A 61 -13.75 6.41 -17.35
C GLY A 61 -12.60 5.92 -18.24
N TYR A 62 -11.38 5.80 -17.71
CA TYR A 62 -10.22 5.30 -18.46
C TYR A 62 -10.17 3.77 -18.54
N TYR A 63 -10.72 3.08 -17.54
CA TYR A 63 -10.87 1.63 -17.51
C TYR A 63 -12.03 1.24 -16.59
N THR A 64 -12.52 0.01 -16.74
CA THR A 64 -13.63 -0.52 -15.93
C THR A 64 -13.14 -1.12 -14.62
N GLU A 65 -14.06 -1.29 -13.67
CA GLU A 65 -13.76 -2.01 -12.43
C GLU A 65 -13.33 -3.47 -12.69
N GLU A 66 -13.92 -4.13 -13.69
CA GLU A 66 -13.52 -5.49 -14.12
C GLU A 66 -12.05 -5.54 -14.56
N GLN A 67 -11.59 -4.56 -15.34
CA GLN A 67 -10.18 -4.46 -15.74
C GLN A 67 -9.25 -4.23 -14.53
N MET A 68 -9.70 -3.45 -13.55
CA MET A 68 -8.98 -3.22 -12.30
C MET A 68 -8.86 -4.52 -11.48
N HIS A 69 -9.95 -5.28 -11.36
CA HIS A 69 -9.95 -6.59 -10.69
C HIS A 69 -9.02 -7.58 -11.38
N ALA A 70 -9.02 -7.63 -12.71
CA ALA A 70 -8.09 -8.48 -13.47
C ALA A 70 -6.62 -8.10 -13.24
N VAL A 71 -6.30 -6.82 -13.10
CA VAL A 71 -4.94 -6.37 -12.73
C VAL A 71 -4.61 -6.80 -11.30
N ASN A 72 -5.54 -6.64 -10.35
CA ASN A 72 -5.31 -7.04 -8.96
C ASN A 72 -5.12 -8.55 -8.81
N GLU A 73 -5.88 -9.36 -9.54
CA GLU A 73 -5.71 -10.81 -9.60
C GLU A 73 -4.30 -11.16 -10.08
N ARG A 74 -3.86 -10.54 -11.18
CA ARG A 74 -2.50 -10.74 -11.67
C ARG A 74 -1.43 -10.31 -10.66
N VAL A 75 -1.61 -9.18 -9.97
CA VAL A 75 -0.70 -8.77 -8.89
C VAL A 75 -0.63 -9.84 -7.81
N ALA A 76 -1.78 -10.35 -7.34
CA ALA A 76 -1.82 -11.40 -6.34
C ALA A 76 -1.12 -12.69 -6.82
N GLU A 77 -1.32 -13.09 -8.07
CA GLU A 77 -0.63 -14.25 -8.69
C GLU A 77 0.89 -14.08 -8.72
N GLU A 78 1.40 -12.89 -9.07
CA GLU A 78 2.84 -12.62 -9.08
C GLU A 78 3.44 -12.72 -7.67
N PHE A 79 2.76 -12.20 -6.65
CA PHE A 79 3.22 -12.32 -5.25
C PHE A 79 3.07 -13.75 -4.70
N ALA A 80 2.06 -14.51 -5.14
CA ALA A 80 1.87 -15.90 -4.71
C ALA A 80 3.06 -16.81 -5.09
N GLN A 81 3.81 -16.48 -6.15
CA GLN A 81 5.04 -17.18 -6.52
C GLN A 81 6.13 -17.09 -5.43
N PHE A 82 6.06 -16.09 -4.55
CA PHE A 82 6.94 -15.91 -3.41
C PHE A 82 6.36 -16.47 -2.10
N GLY A 83 5.21 -17.15 -2.15
CA GLY A 83 4.46 -17.56 -0.96
C GLY A 83 3.78 -16.40 -0.24
N VAL A 84 3.63 -15.24 -0.89
CA VAL A 84 2.99 -14.05 -0.33
C VAL A 84 1.52 -14.02 -0.71
N ALA A 85 0.65 -13.82 0.28
CA ALA A 85 -0.78 -13.66 0.08
C ALA A 85 -1.27 -12.36 0.73
N PHE A 86 -2.11 -11.61 0.00
CA PHE A 86 -2.78 -10.44 0.56
C PHE A 86 -4.09 -10.87 1.21
N ARG A 87 -4.30 -10.43 2.45
CA ARG A 87 -5.52 -10.72 3.21
C ARG A 87 -6.75 -10.11 2.53
N LYS A 88 -6.62 -8.88 2.04
CA LYS A 88 -7.64 -8.18 1.26
C LYS A 88 -7.02 -7.07 0.42
N ILE A 89 -7.66 -6.78 -0.71
CA ILE A 89 -7.35 -5.64 -1.56
C ILE A 89 -8.50 -4.64 -1.43
N HIS A 90 -8.22 -3.50 -0.81
CA HIS A 90 -9.10 -2.35 -0.73
C HIS A 90 -8.77 -1.38 -1.86
N PHE A 91 -9.81 -0.81 -2.49
CA PHE A 91 -9.64 0.19 -3.52
C PHE A 91 -10.67 1.32 -3.41
N ALA A 92 -10.32 2.50 -3.93
CA ALA A 92 -11.22 3.63 -4.10
C ALA A 92 -11.32 3.98 -5.60
N PRO A 93 -12.47 3.75 -6.27
CA PRO A 93 -12.61 3.99 -7.70
C PRO A 93 -12.78 5.47 -8.06
N GLU A 94 -13.13 6.32 -7.08
CA GLU A 94 -13.53 7.69 -7.34
C GLU A 94 -12.37 8.58 -7.80
N ALA A 95 -12.69 9.47 -8.74
CA ALA A 95 -11.78 10.52 -9.18
C ALA A 95 -11.56 11.58 -8.06
N PRO A 96 -10.47 12.37 -8.10
CA PRO A 96 -10.17 13.36 -7.05
C PRO A 96 -11.27 14.40 -6.79
N ASP A 97 -12.07 14.71 -7.80
CA ASP A 97 -13.18 15.67 -7.78
C ASP A 97 -14.52 15.05 -7.35
N GLN A 98 -14.56 13.74 -7.15
CA GLN A 98 -15.74 13.01 -6.70
C GLN A 98 -15.72 12.80 -5.19
N PRO A 99 -16.87 12.88 -4.50
CA PRO A 99 -16.97 12.50 -3.10
C PRO A 99 -16.54 11.05 -2.90
N SER A 100 -15.64 10.80 -1.96
CA SER A 100 -15.22 9.44 -1.62
C SER A 100 -15.01 9.28 -0.13
N ARG A 101 -15.54 8.19 0.41
CA ARG A 101 -15.27 7.75 1.78
C ARG A 101 -13.88 7.13 1.89
N ASN A 102 -13.42 6.42 0.86
CA ASN A 102 -12.27 5.51 0.93
C ASN A 102 -11.00 6.09 0.33
N ARG A 103 -11.10 7.07 -0.57
CA ARG A 103 -9.95 7.62 -1.30
C ARG A 103 -8.93 8.24 -0.35
N LYS A 104 -7.68 7.75 -0.39
CA LYS A 104 -6.54 8.33 0.34
C LYS A 104 -6.41 9.82 -0.03
N PRO A 105 -6.27 10.75 0.94
CA PRO A 105 -5.76 10.55 2.32
C PRO A 105 -6.78 10.11 3.37
N SER A 106 -8.02 9.76 3.00
CA SER A 106 -8.94 9.10 3.93
C SER A 106 -8.33 7.83 4.51
N PRO A 107 -8.39 7.61 5.84
CA PRO A 107 -7.86 6.40 6.48
C PRO A 107 -8.78 5.18 6.32
N GLN A 108 -9.93 5.34 5.66
CA GLN A 108 -11.03 4.42 5.86
C GLN A 108 -10.76 2.99 5.38
N MET A 109 -9.95 2.80 4.34
CA MET A 109 -9.54 1.45 3.91
C MET A 109 -8.79 0.70 5.02
N LEU A 110 -7.96 1.40 5.81
CA LEU A 110 -7.21 0.82 6.93
C LEU A 110 -8.12 0.59 8.14
N LEU A 111 -9.04 1.52 8.41
CA LEU A 111 -10.02 1.37 9.49
C LEU A 111 -10.97 0.21 9.24
N ASP A 112 -11.41 0.03 7.98
CA ASP A 112 -12.25 -1.11 7.59
C ASP A 112 -11.52 -2.44 7.82
N ALA A 113 -10.22 -2.51 7.47
CA ALA A 113 -9.40 -3.70 7.74
C ALA A 113 -9.22 -3.96 9.25
N ARG A 114 -9.03 -2.92 10.07
CA ARG A 114 -9.01 -3.04 11.53
C ARG A 114 -10.30 -3.65 12.05
N ASP A 115 -11.45 -3.12 11.62
CA ASP A 115 -12.75 -3.53 12.14
C ASP A 115 -13.15 -4.94 11.65
N GLU A 116 -12.75 -5.32 10.44
CA GLU A 116 -13.05 -6.62 9.84
C GLU A 116 -12.11 -7.75 10.30
N PHE A 117 -10.82 -7.46 10.50
CA PHE A 117 -9.79 -8.47 10.78
C PHE A 117 -9.11 -8.34 12.16
N GLY A 118 -9.46 -7.33 12.95
CA GLY A 118 -8.87 -7.13 14.28
C GLY A 118 -7.42 -6.65 14.26
N ILE A 119 -7.03 -5.87 13.24
CA ILE A 119 -5.66 -5.39 13.03
C ILE A 119 -5.25 -4.37 14.10
N ASN A 120 -4.04 -4.49 14.64
CA ASN A 120 -3.44 -3.48 15.50
C ASN A 120 -2.79 -2.36 14.69
N LEU A 121 -3.54 -1.30 14.39
CA LEU A 121 -3.01 -0.16 13.61
C LEU A 121 -1.78 0.48 14.26
N ALA A 122 -1.74 0.61 15.59
CA ALA A 122 -0.60 1.22 16.29
C ALA A 122 0.71 0.40 16.19
N ALA A 123 0.65 -0.84 15.71
CA ALA A 123 1.80 -1.69 15.37
C ALA A 123 1.93 -1.93 13.85
N SER A 124 1.11 -1.27 13.04
CA SER A 124 1.03 -1.44 11.59
C SER A 124 1.76 -0.33 10.82
N TYR A 125 1.95 -0.53 9.53
CA TYR A 125 2.61 0.42 8.63
C TYR A 125 1.71 0.74 7.42
N MET A 126 1.75 1.98 6.94
CA MET A 126 1.20 2.37 5.64
C MET A 126 2.36 2.72 4.71
N VAL A 127 2.48 2.03 3.58
CA VAL A 127 3.59 2.16 2.64
C VAL A 127 3.06 2.62 1.30
N GLY A 128 3.58 3.72 0.78
CA GLY A 128 3.13 4.27 -0.50
C GLY A 128 4.13 5.23 -1.13
N ASP A 129 3.80 5.72 -2.32
CA ASP A 129 4.69 6.56 -3.13
C ASP A 129 4.23 8.02 -3.21
N LYS A 130 3.09 8.37 -2.60
CA LYS A 130 2.50 9.72 -2.61
C LYS A 130 2.27 10.24 -1.19
N VAL A 131 2.24 11.57 -1.08
CA VAL A 131 1.83 12.27 0.16
C VAL A 131 0.49 11.75 0.69
N SER A 132 -0.47 11.46 -0.19
CA SER A 132 -1.79 10.95 0.22
C SER A 132 -1.73 9.62 0.96
N ASP A 133 -0.74 8.77 0.67
CA ASP A 133 -0.56 7.50 1.37
C ASP A 133 -0.03 7.73 2.77
N ILE A 134 0.91 8.67 2.89
CA ILE A 134 1.51 9.05 4.16
C ILE A 134 0.46 9.66 5.09
N GLU A 135 -0.34 10.58 4.58
CA GLU A 135 -1.46 11.19 5.31
C GLU A 135 -2.52 10.15 5.68
N CYS A 136 -2.83 9.20 4.79
CA CYS A 136 -3.74 8.09 5.08
C CYS A 136 -3.27 7.29 6.30
N GLY A 137 -1.98 6.93 6.37
CA GLY A 137 -1.41 6.24 7.52
C GLY A 137 -1.48 7.06 8.80
N TRP A 138 -1.11 8.35 8.74
CA TRP A 138 -1.20 9.24 9.89
C TRP A 138 -2.65 9.37 10.40
N ASN A 139 -3.60 9.56 9.50
CA ASN A 139 -5.03 9.66 9.83
C ASN A 139 -5.59 8.36 10.42
N ALA A 140 -5.01 7.21 10.06
CA ALA A 140 -5.39 5.90 10.60
C ALA A 140 -4.71 5.60 11.95
N GLY A 141 -3.67 6.36 12.34
CA GLY A 141 -2.89 6.11 13.55
C GLY A 141 -1.98 4.90 13.44
N VAL A 142 -1.40 4.66 12.26
CA VAL A 142 -0.41 3.59 12.09
C VAL A 142 0.89 3.90 12.84
N ASN A 143 1.68 2.89 13.19
CA ASN A 143 2.98 3.07 13.84
C ASN A 143 3.89 4.02 13.05
N CYS A 144 3.95 3.79 11.73
CA CYS A 144 4.76 4.60 10.83
C CYS A 144 4.20 4.58 9.41
N SER A 145 4.08 5.77 8.81
CA SER A 145 3.89 5.90 7.38
C SER A 145 5.25 5.85 6.69
N VAL A 146 5.37 5.12 5.59
CA VAL A 146 6.63 4.88 4.89
C VAL A 146 6.48 5.34 3.45
N LEU A 147 7.28 6.32 3.05
CA LEU A 147 7.39 6.72 1.65
C LEU A 147 8.46 5.87 0.96
N VAL A 148 8.11 5.20 -0.12
CA VAL A 148 9.09 4.58 -1.03
C VAL A 148 9.48 5.58 -2.13
N ARG A 149 10.73 5.58 -2.58
CA ARG A 149 11.21 6.46 -3.68
C ARG A 149 10.93 5.91 -5.08
N THR A 150 10.36 4.71 -5.20
CA THR A 150 9.78 4.18 -6.44
C THR A 150 8.52 4.96 -6.82
N GLY A 151 8.04 4.79 -8.06
CA GLY A 151 6.88 5.53 -8.58
C GLY A 151 7.05 7.05 -8.50
N TYR A 152 6.10 7.72 -7.84
CA TYR A 152 6.08 9.15 -7.62
C TYR A 152 6.87 9.60 -6.38
N GLY A 153 7.41 8.68 -5.58
CA GLY A 153 8.06 8.95 -4.30
C GLY A 153 9.05 10.10 -4.31
N ARG A 154 10.02 10.09 -5.23
CA ARG A 154 11.03 11.17 -5.34
C ARG A 154 10.44 12.55 -5.59
N LYS A 155 9.28 12.63 -6.25
CA LYS A 155 8.58 13.89 -6.52
C LYS A 155 7.78 14.35 -5.30
N HIS A 156 7.28 13.42 -4.50
CA HIS A 156 6.46 13.68 -3.32
C HIS A 156 7.28 13.85 -2.04
N GLU A 157 8.48 13.27 -1.93
CA GLU A 157 9.36 13.40 -0.77
C GLU A 157 9.60 14.87 -0.36
N PRO A 158 9.89 15.82 -1.27
CA PRO A 158 10.05 17.23 -0.91
C PRO A 158 8.76 17.93 -0.44
N GLN A 159 7.58 17.36 -0.75
CA GLN A 159 6.27 17.93 -0.43
C GLN A 159 5.80 17.59 0.99
N LEU A 160 6.44 16.61 1.64
CA LEU A 160 6.05 16.15 2.98
C LEU A 160 6.26 17.20 4.08
N GLY A 161 7.03 18.26 3.79
CA GLY A 161 7.21 19.39 4.69
C GLY A 161 7.60 18.96 6.11
N GLN A 162 6.94 19.54 7.11
CA GLN A 162 7.01 19.05 8.49
C GLN A 162 6.01 17.90 8.66
N ALA A 163 6.52 16.69 8.87
CA ALA A 163 5.69 15.51 9.07
C ALA A 163 4.74 15.67 10.27
N ALA A 164 3.44 15.42 10.05
CA ALA A 164 2.42 15.49 11.10
C ALA A 164 2.36 14.24 11.99
N GLY A 165 3.05 13.18 11.60
CA GLY A 165 3.15 11.92 12.34
C GLY A 165 4.45 11.17 12.02
N PRO A 166 4.65 9.97 12.59
CA PRO A 166 5.83 9.15 12.32
C PRO A 166 5.97 8.85 10.82
N LEU A 167 7.17 9.07 10.30
CA LEU A 167 7.49 8.95 8.89
C LEU A 167 8.88 8.34 8.71
N ALA A 168 8.97 7.37 7.80
CA ALA A 168 10.22 6.89 7.25
C ALA A 168 10.24 7.06 5.73
N VAL A 169 11.44 7.20 5.16
CA VAL A 169 11.64 7.23 3.71
C VAL A 169 12.67 6.19 3.32
N ILE A 170 12.31 5.29 2.43
CA ILE A 170 13.16 4.19 1.93
C ILE A 170 13.23 4.21 0.41
N ASN A 171 14.21 3.52 -0.20
CA ASN A 171 14.38 3.61 -1.66
C ASN A 171 13.31 2.80 -2.39
N SER A 172 12.98 1.63 -1.86
CA SER A 172 12.00 0.69 -2.41
C SER A 172 11.33 -0.08 -1.29
N VAL A 173 10.17 -0.69 -1.56
CA VAL A 173 9.54 -1.67 -0.66
C VAL A 173 10.48 -2.83 -0.30
N ALA A 174 11.50 -3.09 -1.12
CA ALA A 174 12.56 -4.06 -0.83
C ALA A 174 13.31 -3.80 0.50
N ASP A 175 13.39 -2.52 0.92
CA ASP A 175 14.08 -2.09 2.14
C ASP A 175 13.15 -2.13 3.38
N LEU A 176 11.86 -2.44 3.20
CA LEU A 176 10.86 -2.38 4.27
C LEU A 176 11.13 -3.36 5.44
N PRO A 177 11.62 -4.60 5.23
CA PRO A 177 11.91 -5.52 6.32
C PRO A 177 12.95 -4.97 7.30
N ASP A 178 14.00 -4.30 6.81
CA ASP A 178 15.05 -3.73 7.66
C ASP A 178 14.47 -2.68 8.61
N LEU A 179 13.51 -1.88 8.12
CA LEU A 179 12.78 -0.89 8.91
C LEU A 179 11.79 -1.53 9.89
N ALA A 180 10.94 -2.44 9.42
CA ALA A 180 9.83 -2.98 10.22
C ALA A 180 10.30 -3.97 11.29
N LEU A 181 11.39 -4.70 11.03
CA LEU A 181 11.93 -5.73 11.93
C LEU A 181 13.07 -5.20 12.82
N GLY A 182 13.43 -3.91 12.68
CA GLY A 182 14.50 -3.30 13.47
C GLY A 182 15.89 -3.85 13.15
N GLN A 183 16.09 -4.45 11.98
CA GLN A 183 17.40 -4.91 11.52
C GLN A 183 18.16 -3.73 10.91
N ALA A 184 18.61 -2.82 11.78
CA ALA A 184 19.61 -1.83 11.40
C ALA A 184 20.92 -2.55 11.05
N LYS A 185 21.47 -2.25 9.87
CA LYS A 185 22.88 -2.52 9.56
C LYS A 185 23.82 -1.82 10.54
#